data_AF-A0A3N5Z9Q3-F1
#
_entry.id   AF-A0A3N5Z9Q3-F1
#
_cell.length_a   1.000
_cell.length_b   1.000
_cell.length_c   1.000
_cell.angle_alpha   90.00
_cell.angle_beta   90.00
_cell.angle_gamma   90.00
#
_symmetry.space_group_name_H-M   'P 1'
#
loop_
_entity.id
_entity.type
_entity.pdbx_description
1 polymer ?
#
loop_
_entity_poly.entity_id
_entity_poly.type
_entity_poly.pdbx_seq_one_letter_code
_entity_poly.pdbx_strand_id
1 'polypeptide(L)'
;ETHIRSILDEVHGQFVKAVRDGRGAKLKESPELFTGLVWTGARAIELGLADELGSVDSVAREVIKAEEVVDFTLEESLPDRVARRLGTTIARHISLELRTPALR
;
A
#
# COMPACT_ATOMS: atom_id res chain seq x y z
N GLU A 1 32.04 -1.58 11.02
CA GLU A 1 31.33 -0.71 10.06
C GLU A 1 31.47 -1.18 8.61
N THR A 2 32.66 -1.54 8.14
CA THR A 2 32.92 -1.98 6.75
C THR A 2 32.13 -3.22 6.31
N HIS A 3 31.92 -4.20 7.20
CA HIS A 3 31.21 -5.44 6.84
C HIS A 3 29.71 -5.21 6.55
N ILE A 4 29.00 -4.47 7.40
CA ILE A 4 27.59 -4.16 7.18
C ILE A 4 27.40 -3.26 5.95
N ARG A 5 28.29 -2.28 5.74
CA ARG A 5 28.26 -1.46 4.52
C ARG A 5 28.47 -2.30 3.27
N SER A 6 29.42 -3.23 3.27
CA SER A 6 29.64 -4.16 2.15
C SER A 6 28.40 -4.99 1.82
N ILE A 7 27.70 -5.50 2.85
CA ILE A 7 26.45 -6.24 2.64
C ILE A 7 25.36 -5.34 2.05
N LEU A 8 25.24 -4.10 2.53
CA LEU A 8 24.26 -3.13 2.01
C LEU A 8 24.54 -2.78 0.54
N ASP A 9 25.80 -2.55 0.19
CA ASP A 9 26.22 -2.23 -1.18
C ASP A 9 25.96 -3.42 -2.12
N GLU A 10 26.18 -4.66 -1.64
CA GLU A 10 25.89 -5.87 -2.39
C GLU A 10 24.38 -6.01 -2.67
N VAL A 11 23.55 -5.87 -1.64
CA VAL A 11 22.08 -5.97 -1.78
C VAL A 11 21.53 -4.85 -2.66
N HIS A 12 22.05 -3.62 -2.55
CA HIS A 12 21.69 -2.51 -3.43
C HIS A 12 22.06 -2.80 -4.88
N GLY A 13 23.25 -3.34 -5.14
CA GLY A 13 23.70 -3.76 -6.47
C GLY A 13 22.80 -4.84 -7.08
N GLN A 14 22.37 -5.82 -6.27
CA GLN A 14 21.41 -6.86 -6.70
C GLN A 14 20.05 -6.26 -7.07
N PHE A 15 19.55 -5.30 -6.28
CA PHE A 15 18.32 -4.57 -6.60
C PHE A 15 18.44 -3.81 -7.92
N VAL A 16 19.51 -3.03 -8.10
CA VAL A 16 19.78 -2.29 -9.34
C VAL A 16 19.79 -3.22 -10.55
N LYS A 17 20.50 -4.35 -10.43
CA LYS A 17 20.58 -5.35 -11.50
C LYS A 17 19.21 -5.93 -11.84
N ALA A 18 18.42 -6.34 -10.85
CA ALA A 18 17.09 -6.91 -11.07
C ALA A 18 16.16 -5.92 -11.77
N VAL A 19 16.21 -4.63 -11.39
CA VAL A 19 15.41 -3.58 -12.05
C VAL A 19 15.86 -3.38 -13.50
N ARG A 20 17.17 -3.29 -13.76
CA ARG A 20 17.70 -3.14 -15.13
C ARG A 20 17.34 -4.32 -16.01
N ASP A 21 17.49 -5.54 -15.51
CA ASP A 21 17.16 -6.76 -16.25
C ASP A 21 15.66 -6.86 -16.53
N GLY A 22 14.82 -6.54 -15.52
CA GLY A 22 13.37 -6.63 -15.64
C GLY A 22 12.75 -5.57 -16.54
N ARG A 23 13.29 -4.34 -16.54
CA ARG A 23 12.78 -3.23 -17.37
C ARG A 23 13.44 -3.18 -18.74
N GLY A 24 14.68 -3.65 -18.87
CA GLY A 24 15.43 -3.68 -20.12
C GLY A 24 15.45 -2.31 -20.82
N ALA A 25 15.18 -2.30 -22.13
CA ALA A 25 15.18 -1.09 -22.94
C ALA A 25 14.11 -0.06 -22.55
N LYS A 26 13.12 -0.41 -21.71
CA LYS A 26 12.12 0.55 -21.24
C LYS A 26 12.69 1.50 -20.18
N LEU A 27 13.69 1.07 -19.41
CA LEU A 27 14.27 1.87 -18.33
C LEU A 27 15.06 3.04 -18.91
N LYS A 28 14.76 4.25 -18.45
CA LYS A 28 15.52 5.45 -18.81
C LYS A 28 16.51 5.76 -17.71
N GLU A 29 17.78 5.49 -17.97
CA GLU A 29 18.86 5.80 -17.03
C GLU A 29 18.86 7.29 -16.68
N SER A 30 18.89 7.59 -15.38
CA SER A 30 18.93 8.95 -14.83
C SER A 30 19.78 8.95 -13.55
N PRO A 31 20.52 10.03 -13.26
CA PRO A 31 21.27 10.17 -12.01
C PRO A 31 20.39 10.09 -10.74
N GLU A 32 19.09 10.32 -10.89
CA GLU A 32 18.13 10.27 -9.78
C GLU A 32 17.71 8.83 -9.44
N LEU A 33 17.96 7.86 -10.32
CA LEU A 33 17.61 6.45 -10.07
C LEU A 33 18.48 5.85 -8.97
N PHE A 34 17.89 4.92 -8.22
CA PHE A 34 18.58 4.14 -7.18
C PHE A 34 19.15 4.96 -6.02
N THR A 35 18.71 6.21 -5.86
CA THR A 35 19.11 7.14 -4.78
C THR A 35 18.28 7.00 -3.50
N GLY A 36 17.20 6.22 -3.54
CA GLY A 36 16.21 6.12 -2.46
C GLY A 36 15.06 7.14 -2.57
N LEU A 37 15.05 7.99 -3.61
CA LEU A 37 13.91 8.86 -3.90
C LEU A 37 12.66 8.06 -4.27
N VAL A 38 11.51 8.58 -3.86
CA VAL A 38 10.19 8.03 -4.20
C VAL A 38 9.58 8.80 -5.37
N TRP A 39 8.81 8.09 -6.20
CA TRP A 39 8.22 8.64 -7.41
C TRP A 39 6.70 8.51 -7.39
N THR A 40 6.01 9.49 -7.98
CA THR A 40 4.61 9.33 -8.34
C THR A 40 4.47 8.33 -9.47
N GLY A 41 3.29 7.71 -9.64
CA GLY A 41 3.06 6.77 -10.74
C GLY A 41 3.34 7.36 -12.12
N ALA A 42 2.91 8.61 -12.36
CA ALA A 42 3.18 9.31 -13.62
C ALA A 42 4.69 9.46 -13.89
N ARG A 43 5.47 9.89 -12.89
CA ARG A 43 6.92 10.04 -13.02
C ARG A 43 7.62 8.68 -13.19
N ALA A 44 7.14 7.64 -12.53
CA ALA A 44 7.67 6.29 -12.68
C ALA A 44 7.50 5.77 -14.13
N ILE A 45 6.36 6.07 -14.78
CA ILE A 45 6.13 5.73 -16.19
C ILE A 45 7.11 6.50 -17.10
N GLU A 46 7.30 7.80 -16.86
CA GLU A 46 8.25 8.59 -17.63
C GLU A 46 9.68 8.03 -17.55
N LEU A 47 10.10 7.58 -16.38
CA LEU A 47 11.42 6.96 -16.13
C LEU A 47 11.50 5.49 -16.61
N GLY A 48 10.37 4.91 -17.03
CA GLY A 48 10.31 3.51 -17.46
C GLY A 48 10.34 2.49 -16.33
N LEU A 49 10.10 2.93 -15.08
CA LEU A 49 9.98 2.08 -13.89
C LEU A 49 8.63 1.36 -13.83
N ALA A 50 7.57 1.98 -14.37
CA ALA A 50 6.24 1.39 -14.53
C ALA A 50 5.81 1.44 -16.01
N ASP A 51 4.85 0.60 -16.38
CA ASP A 51 4.31 0.58 -17.74
C ASP A 51 3.13 1.56 -17.91
N GLU A 52 2.21 1.58 -16.95
CA GLU A 52 1.02 2.43 -16.99
C GLU A 52 0.41 2.64 -15.60
N LEU A 53 -0.64 3.48 -15.53
CA LEU A 53 -1.49 3.63 -14.36
C LEU A 53 -2.67 2.66 -14.46
N GLY A 54 -3.04 2.05 -13.34
CA GLY A 54 -4.18 1.13 -13.30
C GLY A 54 -4.63 0.85 -11.87
N SER A 55 -5.70 0.07 -11.76
CA SER A 55 -6.18 -0.49 -10.50
C SER A 55 -5.96 -2.01 -10.51
N VAL A 56 -6.08 -2.64 -9.34
CA VAL A 56 -6.00 -4.10 -9.25
C VAL A 56 -7.09 -4.77 -10.11
N ASP A 57 -8.30 -4.21 -10.15
CA ASP A 57 -9.39 -4.72 -11.01
C ASP A 57 -9.06 -4.60 -12.50
N SER A 58 -8.53 -3.45 -12.94
CA SER A 58 -8.21 -3.24 -14.35
C SER A 58 -7.12 -4.21 -14.81
N VAL A 59 -6.08 -4.41 -14.01
CA VAL A 59 -5.00 -5.36 -14.33
C VAL A 59 -5.52 -6.80 -14.36
N ALA A 60 -6.35 -7.21 -13.41
CA ALA A 60 -6.91 -8.55 -13.37
C ALA A 60 -7.76 -8.85 -14.61
N ARG A 61 -8.61 -7.89 -15.01
CA ARG A 61 -9.53 -8.04 -16.14
C ARG A 61 -8.85 -7.91 -17.50
N GLU A 62 -8.01 -6.90 -17.68
CA GLU A 62 -7.52 -6.48 -19.00
C GLU A 62 -6.18 -7.11 -19.35
N VAL A 63 -5.29 -7.24 -18.37
CA VAL A 63 -3.91 -7.74 -18.56
C VAL A 63 -3.83 -9.23 -18.31
N ILE A 64 -4.25 -9.68 -17.13
CA ILE A 64 -4.17 -11.09 -16.72
C ILE A 64 -5.34 -11.91 -17.31
N LYS A 65 -6.48 -11.26 -17.55
CA LYS A 65 -7.74 -11.89 -17.97
C LYS A 65 -8.16 -13.01 -17.02
N ALA A 66 -8.05 -12.75 -15.72
CA ALA A 66 -8.43 -13.69 -14.68
C ALA A 66 -9.94 -14.01 -14.77
N GLU A 67 -10.28 -15.29 -14.79
CA GLU A 67 -11.68 -15.75 -14.79
C GLU A 67 -12.35 -15.51 -13.43
N GLU A 68 -11.59 -15.68 -12.35
CA GLU A 68 -12.04 -15.48 -10.98
C GLU A 68 -11.04 -14.60 -10.22
N VAL A 69 -11.57 -13.59 -9.52
CA VAL A 69 -10.78 -12.69 -8.66
C VAL A 69 -11.29 -12.85 -7.23
N VAL A 70 -10.40 -13.28 -6.34
CA VAL A 70 -10.69 -13.43 -4.91
C VAL A 70 -10.08 -12.27 -4.15
N ASP A 71 -10.92 -11.46 -3.49
CA ASP A 71 -10.48 -10.37 -2.64
C ASP A 71 -10.29 -10.87 -1.20
N PHE A 72 -9.04 -10.88 -0.71
CA PHE A 72 -8.68 -11.27 0.66
C PHE A 72 -8.69 -10.08 1.64
N THR A 73 -9.14 -8.90 1.20
CA THR A 73 -9.25 -7.73 2.08
C THR A 73 -10.19 -8.05 3.23
N LEU A 74 -9.68 -7.96 4.46
CA LEU A 74 -10.47 -8.17 5.65
C LEU A 74 -11.44 -7.00 5.82
N GLU A 75 -12.66 -7.16 5.36
CA GLU A 75 -13.73 -6.22 5.65
C GLU A 75 -14.47 -6.61 6.93
N GLU A 76 -14.83 -5.61 7.72
CA GLU A 76 -15.77 -5.82 8.81
C GLU A 76 -17.13 -6.24 8.23
N SER A 77 -17.71 -7.30 8.77
CA SER A 77 -19.02 -7.75 8.32
C SER A 77 -20.06 -6.63 8.53
N LEU A 78 -21.03 -6.51 7.61
CA LEU A 78 -22.12 -5.53 7.72
C LEU A 78 -22.84 -5.60 9.09
N PRO A 79 -23.12 -6.78 9.67
CA PRO A 79 -23.66 -6.90 11.02
C PRO A 79 -22.79 -6.25 12.10
N ASP A 80 -21.46 -6.43 12.05
CA ASP A 80 -20.55 -5.87 13.05
C ASP A 80 -20.54 -4.34 13.02
N ARG A 81 -20.62 -3.75 11.82
CA ARG A 81 -20.71 -2.30 11.62
C ARG A 81 -22.00 -1.73 12.23
N VAL A 82 -23.12 -2.46 12.10
CA VAL A 82 -24.40 -2.08 12.70
C VAL A 82 -24.35 -2.21 14.22
N ALA A 83 -23.90 -3.36 14.73
CA ALA A 83 -23.79 -3.62 16.16
C ALA A 83 -22.92 -2.57 16.89
N ARG A 84 -21.81 -2.16 16.28
CA ARG A 84 -20.93 -1.12 16.83
C ARG A 84 -21.59 0.26 16.89
N ARG A 85 -22.33 0.65 15.84
CA ARG A 85 -23.07 1.92 15.82
C ARG A 85 -24.18 1.95 16.88
N LEU A 86 -24.85 0.82 17.08
CA LEU A 86 -25.87 0.69 18.12
C LEU A 86 -25.24 0.73 19.52
N GLY A 87 -24.21 -0.09 19.76
CA GLY A 87 -23.52 -0.15 21.05
C GLY A 87 -22.89 1.18 21.48
N THR A 88 -22.28 1.92 20.55
CA THR A 88 -21.71 3.26 20.84
C THR A 88 -22.77 4.30 21.18
N THR A 89 -23.95 4.24 20.55
CA THR A 89 -25.08 5.12 20.87
C THR A 89 -25.62 4.81 22.28
N ILE A 90 -25.86 3.54 22.58
CA ILE A 90 -26.35 3.08 23.89
C ILE A 90 -25.35 3.46 25.00
N ALA A 91 -24.06 3.16 24.81
CA ALA A 91 -23.02 3.49 25.79
C ALA A 91 -22.92 4.99 26.07
N ARG A 92 -23.11 5.85 25.06
CA ARG A 92 -23.12 7.31 25.23
C ARG A 92 -24.29 7.76 26.09
N HIS A 93 -25.48 7.22 25.88
CA HIS A 93 -26.65 7.55 26.71
C HIS A 93 -26.47 7.10 28.15
N ILE A 94 -26.03 5.86 28.38
CA ILE A 94 -25.76 5.33 29.72
C ILE A 94 -24.66 6.16 30.42
N SER A 95 -23.60 6.54 29.70
CA SER A 95 -22.54 7.39 30.26
C SER A 95 -23.00 8.79 30.63
N LEU A 96 -23.94 9.37 29.86
CA LEU A 96 -24.55 10.66 30.18
C LEU A 96 -25.43 10.59 31.44
N GLU A 97 -26.16 9.49 31.63
CA GLU A 97 -26.96 9.28 32.85
C GLU A 97 -26.08 9.01 34.09
N LEU A 98 -25.00 8.25 33.93
CA LEU A 98 -24.03 7.96 35.00
C LEU A 98 -23.09 9.13 35.32
N ARG A 99 -23.02 10.17 34.47
CA ARG A 99 -22.24 11.39 34.70
C ARG A 99 -22.99 12.46 35.49
N THR A 100 -24.08 12.12 36.16
CA THR A 100 -24.70 13.00 37.14
C THR A 100 -23.83 12.98 38.41
N PRO A 101 -23.08 14.06 38.75
CA PRO A 101 -22.37 14.08 40.01
C PRO A 101 -23.44 14.23 41.09
N ALA A 102 -23.56 13.23 41.96
CA ALA A 102 -24.22 13.39 43.24
C ALA A 102 -23.39 14.40 44.07
N LEU A 103 -23.62 15.69 43.83
CA LEU A 103 -23.21 16.77 44.71
C LEU A 103 -24.45 17.23 45.48
N ARG A 104 -24.57 16.73 46.71
CA ARG A 104 -25.05 17.46 47.88
C ARG A 104 -24.65 16.72 49.14
#